data_AF-A0A9E0LK72-F1
#
_entry.id   AF-A0A9E0LK72-F1
#
_cell.length_a   1.000
_cell.length_b   1.000
_cell.length_c   1.000
_cell.angle_alpha   90.00
_cell.angle_beta   90.00
_cell.angle_gamma   90.00
#
_symmetry.space_group_name_H-M   'P 1'
#
loop_
_entity.id
_entity.type
_entity.pdbx_description
1 polymer ?
#
loop_
_entity_poly.entity_id
_entity_poly.type
_entity_poly.pdbx_seq_one_letter_code
_entity_poly.pdbx_strand_id
1 'polypeptide(L)'
;MEITLEITYVHQIHTGVDSVLMDKLLLSLRNRILVPVVCMAGILCWLALCSIHYQSYWLGTIAKVQTTDFNLLHHTLPPTLSAMIQEGRDDLIQKTLDSSYGLFGLVVTDPSGENVLYKTNKIYHRQSWQKNATAEGLAKSNEPYDLITDPPQLEPLFAHDSPRVEKARATGARVRGKVLGRIYYMRSPPPPFAEDIGNFLLTGVAEMSGAKRGYFYVSMMAIAFSLVVILLVYLRRRGLELKQKEVEHVKRELEIRKKALEHLSNELATQKARKVWLEREADQAYRRAIGLKQNLERLRDALAGTMQSNFNASSTSSTSSTSPPIPSSPASMSNSAGQQVVSHVRIRPPVSPPSSILEEIEILIPDLSDNAKALRSQAEILHDYCNSLEERQVEMKRIVEGAFSRVPQRPMPAQAQAPAEVIDMSPR
;
A
#
# COMPACT_ATOMS: atom_id res chain seq x y z
N MET A 1 16.47 15.35 26.38
CA MET A 1 16.61 15.40 24.91
C MET A 1 16.29 14.01 24.33
N GLU A 2 15.19 13.40 24.78
CA GLU A 2 14.82 11.99 24.49
C GLU A 2 13.36 11.85 24.04
N ILE A 3 12.57 12.93 24.07
CA ILE A 3 11.11 12.90 23.83
C ILE A 3 10.77 13.11 22.34
N THR A 4 11.73 13.54 21.51
CA THR A 4 11.51 13.76 20.07
C THR A 4 11.62 12.50 19.20
N LEU A 5 12.10 11.37 19.74
CA LEU A 5 12.25 10.12 18.98
C LEU A 5 10.99 9.23 18.98
N GLU A 6 10.17 9.29 20.04
CA GLU A 6 8.94 8.47 20.11
C GLU A 6 7.81 8.97 19.20
N ILE A 7 7.71 10.28 18.95
CA ILE A 7 6.63 10.85 18.13
C ILE A 7 6.78 10.44 16.65
N THR A 8 8.01 10.21 16.19
CA THR A 8 8.26 9.78 14.80
C THR A 8 7.84 8.33 14.56
N TYR A 9 7.91 7.46 15.59
CA TYR A 9 7.61 6.03 15.45
C TYR A 9 6.11 5.74 15.42
N VAL A 10 5.30 6.49 16.18
CA VAL A 10 3.84 6.29 16.23
C VAL A 10 3.16 6.75 14.92
N HIS A 11 3.70 7.78 14.25
CA HIS A 11 3.13 8.24 12.98
C HIS A 11 3.39 7.26 11.81
N GLN A 12 4.37 6.35 11.95
CA GLN A 12 4.71 5.37 10.93
C GLN A 12 3.83 4.10 10.99
N ILE A 13 3.18 3.83 12.13
CA ILE A 13 2.32 2.65 12.29
C ILE A 13 0.91 2.92 11.74
N HIS A 14 0.40 4.14 11.87
CA HIS A 14 -0.96 4.46 11.41
C HIS A 14 -1.08 4.52 9.88
N THR A 15 0.00 4.80 9.15
CA THR A 15 0.02 4.81 7.68
C THR A 15 0.13 3.40 7.06
N GLY A 16 0.51 2.39 7.85
CA GLY A 16 0.78 1.03 7.37
C GLY A 16 -0.45 0.17 7.12
N VAL A 17 -1.55 0.40 7.84
CA VAL A 17 -2.81 -0.37 7.71
C VAL A 17 -3.66 0.20 6.56
N ASP A 18 -3.77 1.53 6.48
CA ASP A 18 -4.48 2.21 5.38
C ASP A 18 -3.79 1.97 4.04
N SER A 19 -2.45 1.81 4.04
CA SER A 19 -1.67 1.44 2.85
C SER A 19 -2.15 0.13 2.23
N VAL A 20 -2.35 -0.93 3.02
CA VAL A 20 -2.65 -2.27 2.46
C VAL A 20 -4.07 -2.33 1.91
N LEU A 21 -5.02 -1.66 2.58
CA LEU A 21 -6.39 -1.52 2.08
C LEU A 21 -6.42 -0.64 0.82
N MET A 22 -5.75 0.51 0.82
CA MET A 22 -5.62 1.38 -0.36
C MET A 22 -4.94 0.67 -1.54
N ASP A 23 -3.90 -0.12 -1.30
CA ASP A 23 -3.19 -0.84 -2.36
C ASP A 23 -4.06 -1.97 -2.93
N LYS A 24 -4.80 -2.70 -2.07
CA LYS A 24 -5.80 -3.69 -2.53
C LYS A 24 -6.94 -3.03 -3.28
N LEU A 25 -7.41 -1.88 -2.84
CA LEU A 25 -8.50 -1.13 -3.46
C LEU A 25 -8.06 -0.54 -4.81
N LEU A 26 -6.83 -0.02 -4.91
CA LEU A 26 -6.20 0.41 -6.18
C LEU A 26 -6.00 -0.75 -7.17
N LEU A 27 -5.64 -1.94 -6.67
CA LEU A 27 -5.48 -3.15 -7.50
C LEU A 27 -6.83 -3.78 -7.88
N SER A 28 -7.84 -3.67 -7.01
CA SER A 28 -9.19 -4.22 -7.19
C SER A 28 -10.07 -3.35 -8.09
N LEU A 29 -9.92 -2.02 -8.03
CA LEU A 29 -10.62 -1.11 -8.91
C LEU A 29 -10.07 -1.23 -10.32
N ARG A 30 -10.73 -2.06 -11.11
CA ARG A 30 -10.53 -2.19 -12.55
C ARG A 30 -10.51 -0.79 -13.19
N ASN A 31 -9.48 -0.50 -13.98
CA ASN A 31 -9.25 0.80 -14.66
C ASN A 31 -10.49 1.39 -15.36
N ARG A 32 -11.49 0.57 -15.70
CA ARG A 32 -12.74 0.98 -16.35
C ARG A 32 -13.68 1.80 -15.46
N ILE A 33 -13.62 1.68 -14.13
CA ILE A 33 -14.53 2.38 -13.21
C ILE A 33 -13.80 3.52 -12.48
N LEU A 34 -12.54 3.31 -12.09
CA LEU A 34 -11.76 4.32 -11.35
C LEU A 34 -11.56 5.60 -12.16
N VAL A 35 -11.18 5.46 -13.44
CA VAL A 35 -10.86 6.62 -14.28
C VAL A 35 -12.09 7.51 -14.50
N PRO A 36 -13.28 6.99 -14.89
CA PRO A 36 -14.47 7.82 -15.00
C PRO A 36 -14.87 8.51 -13.70
N VAL A 37 -14.79 7.83 -12.54
CA VAL A 37 -15.17 8.42 -11.25
C VAL A 37 -14.23 9.57 -10.87
N VAL A 38 -12.92 9.38 -11.02
CA VAL A 38 -11.93 10.43 -10.75
C VAL A 38 -12.09 11.60 -11.72
N CYS A 39 -12.33 11.34 -13.02
CA CYS A 39 -12.59 12.39 -14.00
C CYS A 39 -13.86 13.17 -13.67
N MET A 40 -14.96 12.49 -13.30
CA MET A 40 -16.21 13.14 -12.90
C MET A 40 -16.03 14.00 -11.65
N ALA A 41 -15.35 13.48 -10.62
CA ALA A 41 -15.03 14.25 -9.41
C ALA A 41 -14.16 15.47 -9.73
N GLY A 42 -13.18 15.31 -10.63
CA GLY A 42 -12.34 16.40 -11.12
C GLY A 42 -13.13 17.49 -11.84
N ILE A 43 -14.06 17.12 -12.72
CA ILE A 43 -14.95 18.06 -13.44
C ILE A 43 -15.85 18.80 -12.45
N LEU A 44 -16.43 18.11 -11.47
CA LEU A 44 -17.27 18.74 -10.44
C LEU A 44 -16.47 19.74 -9.59
N CYS A 45 -15.27 19.36 -9.16
CA CYS A 45 -14.38 20.26 -8.41
C CYS A 45 -13.97 21.47 -9.26
N TRP A 46 -13.61 21.26 -10.53
CA TRP A 46 -13.29 22.34 -11.46
C TRP A 46 -14.47 23.30 -11.66
N LEU A 47 -15.69 22.79 -11.86
CA LEU A 47 -16.90 23.60 -11.97
C LEU A 47 -17.17 24.41 -10.70
N ALA A 48 -16.97 23.81 -9.52
CA ALA A 48 -17.12 24.50 -8.24
C ALA A 48 -16.11 25.65 -8.09
N LEU A 49 -14.84 25.43 -8.44
CA LEU A 49 -13.82 26.47 -8.41
C LEU A 49 -14.11 27.60 -9.41
N CYS A 50 -14.55 27.26 -10.63
CA CYS A 50 -15.00 28.24 -11.61
C CYS A 50 -16.21 29.04 -11.11
N SER A 51 -17.17 28.40 -10.43
CA SER A 51 -18.33 29.08 -9.86
C SER A 51 -17.95 30.04 -8.74
N ILE A 52 -17.03 29.64 -7.84
CA ILE A 52 -16.50 30.52 -6.79
C ILE A 52 -15.78 31.72 -7.42
N HIS A 53 -14.96 31.49 -8.44
CA HIS A 53 -14.28 32.56 -9.15
C HIS A 53 -15.26 33.51 -9.85
N TYR A 54 -16.28 32.97 -10.52
CA TYR A 54 -17.36 33.73 -11.14
C TYR A 54 -18.01 34.69 -10.14
N GLN A 55 -18.40 34.19 -8.97
CA GLN A 55 -19.01 35.01 -7.91
C GLN A 55 -18.04 36.09 -7.42
N SER A 56 -16.78 35.71 -7.18
CA SER A 56 -15.75 36.66 -6.75
C SER A 56 -15.48 37.76 -7.78
N TYR A 57 -15.55 37.46 -9.07
CA TYR A 57 -15.30 38.44 -10.12
C TYR A 57 -16.49 39.40 -10.28
N TRP A 58 -17.69 38.87 -10.47
CA TRP A 58 -18.87 39.69 -10.75
C TRP A 58 -19.37 40.46 -9.53
N LEU A 59 -19.56 39.77 -8.41
CA LEU A 59 -20.01 40.42 -7.16
C LEU A 59 -18.86 41.09 -6.41
N GLY A 60 -17.64 40.57 -6.55
CA GLY A 60 -16.50 41.06 -5.79
C GLY A 60 -15.67 42.13 -6.48
N THR A 61 -15.48 42.08 -7.80
CA THR A 61 -14.63 43.04 -8.51
C THR A 61 -15.48 44.05 -9.27
N ILE A 62 -16.34 43.60 -10.19
CA ILE A 62 -17.14 44.49 -11.03
C ILE A 62 -18.09 45.35 -10.21
N ALA A 63 -18.84 44.75 -9.28
CA ALA A 63 -19.78 45.50 -8.45
C ALA A 63 -19.07 46.56 -7.57
N LYS A 64 -17.86 46.29 -7.08
CA LYS A 64 -17.10 47.27 -6.28
C LYS A 64 -16.57 48.44 -7.10
N VAL A 65 -16.09 48.15 -8.31
CA VAL A 65 -15.67 49.19 -9.26
C VAL A 65 -16.85 50.08 -9.60
N GLN A 66 -17.99 49.47 -9.98
CA GLN A 66 -19.23 50.22 -10.26
C GLN A 66 -19.71 51.05 -9.05
N THR A 67 -19.62 50.52 -7.83
CA THR A 67 -19.99 51.27 -6.61
C THR A 67 -19.08 52.48 -6.40
N THR A 68 -17.78 52.33 -6.70
CA THR A 68 -16.82 53.44 -6.61
C THR A 68 -17.10 54.50 -7.68
N ASP A 69 -17.39 54.06 -8.90
CA ASP A 69 -17.76 54.96 -10.00
C ASP A 69 -19.06 55.69 -9.71
N PHE A 70 -20.08 54.98 -9.21
CA PHE A 70 -21.37 55.58 -8.81
C PHE A 70 -21.17 56.63 -7.73
N ASN A 71 -20.34 56.34 -6.73
CA ASN A 71 -20.01 57.31 -5.71
C ASN A 71 -19.38 58.57 -6.33
N LEU A 72 -18.41 58.42 -7.23
CA LEU A 72 -17.84 59.57 -7.94
C LEU A 72 -18.89 60.33 -8.75
N LEU A 73 -19.81 59.62 -9.41
CA LEU A 73 -20.85 60.23 -10.24
C LEU A 73 -21.92 60.94 -9.40
N HIS A 74 -22.29 60.44 -8.23
CA HIS A 74 -23.21 61.13 -7.30
C HIS A 74 -22.67 62.52 -6.90
N HIS A 75 -21.35 62.67 -6.83
CA HIS A 75 -20.70 63.92 -6.47
C HIS A 75 -20.48 64.89 -7.64
N THR A 76 -20.38 64.38 -8.86
CA THR A 76 -19.89 65.17 -10.01
C THR A 76 -20.94 65.36 -11.09
N LEU A 77 -21.76 64.36 -11.34
CA LEU A 77 -22.63 64.33 -12.51
C LEU A 77 -23.84 65.27 -12.42
N PRO A 78 -24.56 65.39 -11.28
CA PRO A 78 -25.70 66.30 -11.18
C PRO A 78 -25.38 67.78 -11.50
N PRO A 79 -24.33 68.41 -10.92
CA PRO A 79 -24.01 69.80 -11.23
C PRO A 79 -23.52 69.97 -12.67
N THR A 80 -22.75 69.02 -13.19
CA THR A 80 -22.29 69.05 -14.59
C THR A 80 -23.45 68.96 -15.58
N LEU A 81 -24.41 68.06 -15.34
CA LEU A 81 -25.59 67.95 -16.19
C LEU A 81 -26.50 69.18 -16.08
N SER A 82 -26.64 69.77 -14.90
CA SER A 82 -27.39 71.01 -14.73
C SER A 82 -26.84 72.12 -15.61
N ALA A 83 -25.51 72.35 -15.58
CA ALA A 83 -24.87 73.35 -16.43
C ALA A 83 -25.10 73.07 -17.93
N MET A 84 -24.94 71.82 -18.37
CA MET A 84 -25.16 71.44 -19.77
C MET A 84 -26.61 71.64 -20.23
N ILE A 85 -27.59 71.33 -19.37
CA ILE A 85 -29.02 71.55 -19.66
C ILE A 85 -29.33 73.04 -19.74
N GLN A 86 -28.77 73.86 -18.85
CA GLN A 86 -28.96 75.32 -18.87
C GLN A 86 -28.36 75.96 -20.13
N GLU A 87 -27.24 75.43 -20.61
CA GLU A 87 -26.60 75.87 -21.87
C GLU A 87 -27.26 75.28 -23.13
N GLY A 88 -28.22 74.36 -23.00
CA GLY A 88 -28.87 73.69 -24.13
C GLY A 88 -27.93 72.79 -24.95
N ARG A 89 -26.93 72.19 -24.29
CA ARG A 89 -25.88 71.36 -24.90
C ARG A 89 -26.20 69.87 -24.87
N ASP A 90 -27.27 69.49 -25.55
CA ASP A 90 -27.76 68.10 -25.63
C ASP A 90 -26.70 67.13 -26.20
N ASP A 91 -25.84 67.63 -27.09
CA ASP A 91 -24.71 66.89 -27.66
C ASP A 91 -23.71 66.43 -26.57
N LEU A 92 -23.41 67.33 -25.63
CA LEU A 92 -22.48 67.05 -24.54
C LEU A 92 -23.12 66.15 -23.48
N ILE A 93 -24.43 66.29 -23.23
CA ILE A 93 -25.16 65.41 -22.31
C ILE A 93 -25.01 63.97 -22.80
N GLN A 94 -25.39 63.68 -24.05
CA GLN A 94 -25.32 62.32 -24.58
C GLN A 94 -23.87 61.79 -24.60
N LYS A 95 -22.89 62.60 -25.01
CA LYS A 95 -21.47 62.21 -25.00
C LYS A 95 -20.96 61.89 -23.59
N THR A 96 -21.43 62.62 -22.58
CA THR A 96 -21.09 62.39 -21.17
C THR A 96 -21.70 61.08 -20.69
N LEU A 97 -22.97 60.80 -20.99
CA LEU A 97 -23.62 59.54 -20.62
C LEU A 97 -22.98 58.33 -21.32
N ASP A 98 -22.49 58.50 -22.55
CA ASP A 98 -21.81 57.46 -23.33
C ASP A 98 -20.36 57.22 -22.91
N SER A 99 -19.78 58.07 -22.06
CA SER A 99 -18.41 57.91 -21.56
C SER A 99 -18.20 56.69 -20.65
N SER A 100 -19.29 56.12 -20.13
CA SER A 100 -19.27 54.87 -19.36
C SER A 100 -19.09 53.62 -20.24
N TYR A 101 -19.07 53.78 -21.58
CA TYR A 101 -18.98 52.71 -22.58
C TYR A 101 -20.03 51.59 -22.42
N GLY A 102 -21.10 51.85 -21.66
CA GLY A 102 -22.18 50.89 -21.42
C GLY A 102 -21.90 49.85 -20.32
N LEU A 103 -20.81 50.00 -19.54
CA LEU A 103 -20.50 49.12 -18.39
C LEU A 103 -21.65 49.12 -17.36
N PHE A 104 -22.22 50.30 -17.16
CA PHE A 104 -23.45 50.57 -16.44
C PHE A 104 -24.27 51.59 -17.23
N GLY A 105 -25.56 51.69 -16.93
CA GLY A 105 -26.45 52.63 -17.58
C GLY A 105 -26.59 53.91 -16.79
N LEU A 106 -26.57 55.04 -17.49
CA LEU A 106 -27.01 56.33 -16.96
C LEU A 106 -28.26 56.74 -17.71
N VAL A 107 -29.30 57.12 -16.96
CA VAL A 107 -30.59 57.51 -17.54
C VAL A 107 -31.03 58.84 -16.92
N VAL A 108 -31.27 59.82 -17.77
CA VAL A 108 -31.78 61.14 -17.38
C VAL A 108 -33.25 61.23 -17.77
N THR A 109 -34.07 61.66 -16.82
CA THR A 109 -35.51 61.81 -16.97
C THR A 109 -35.96 63.23 -16.68
N ASP A 110 -37.20 63.53 -17.04
CA ASP A 110 -37.90 64.74 -16.63
C ASP A 110 -38.09 64.83 -15.09
N PRO A 111 -38.52 65.99 -14.56
CA PRO A 111 -38.68 66.18 -13.12
C PRO A 111 -39.67 65.20 -12.46
N SER A 112 -40.68 64.71 -13.20
CA SER A 112 -41.63 63.70 -12.73
C SER A 112 -41.04 62.29 -12.71
N GLY A 113 -40.04 62.00 -13.57
CA GLY A 113 -39.44 60.69 -13.72
C GLY A 113 -40.22 59.77 -14.66
N GLU A 114 -41.17 60.32 -15.43
CA GLU A 114 -42.07 59.57 -16.31
C GLU A 114 -41.48 59.45 -17.72
N ASN A 115 -40.78 60.48 -18.19
CA ASN A 115 -40.21 60.52 -19.53
C ASN A 115 -38.69 60.44 -19.49
N VAL A 116 -38.13 59.44 -20.19
CA VAL A 116 -36.69 59.31 -20.40
C VAL A 116 -36.25 60.30 -21.47
N LEU A 117 -35.42 61.27 -21.09
CA LEU A 117 -34.88 62.30 -21.97
C LEU A 117 -33.60 61.81 -22.65
N TYR A 118 -32.66 61.29 -21.86
CA TYR A 118 -31.37 60.80 -22.36
C TYR A 118 -31.00 59.49 -21.66
N LYS A 119 -30.24 58.63 -22.36
CA LYS A 119 -29.69 57.41 -21.80
C LYS A 119 -28.39 57.03 -22.48
N THR A 120 -27.54 56.27 -21.78
CA THR A 120 -26.35 55.68 -22.42
C THR A 120 -26.78 54.78 -23.60
N ASN A 121 -26.24 55.03 -24.79
CA ASN A 121 -26.54 54.28 -26.00
C ASN A 121 -25.49 53.20 -26.30
N LYS A 122 -24.31 53.30 -25.68
CA LYS A 122 -23.25 52.29 -25.81
C LYS A 122 -23.62 50.97 -25.14
N ILE A 123 -23.24 49.86 -25.77
CA ILE A 123 -23.48 48.49 -25.29
C ILE A 123 -22.13 47.85 -24.97
N TYR A 124 -21.94 47.46 -23.71
CA TYR A 124 -20.74 46.73 -23.27
C TYR A 124 -20.98 45.22 -23.32
N HIS A 125 -20.45 44.55 -24.35
CA HIS A 125 -20.60 43.13 -24.69
C HIS A 125 -22.03 42.62 -24.94
N ARG A 126 -23.04 43.08 -24.17
CA ARG A 126 -24.43 42.62 -24.26
C ARG A 126 -25.41 43.66 -23.72
N GLN A 127 -26.68 43.52 -24.10
CA GLN A 127 -27.76 44.31 -23.54
C GLN A 127 -28.18 43.75 -22.17
N SER A 128 -27.77 44.41 -21.11
CA SER A 128 -28.00 43.99 -19.72
C SER A 128 -29.03 44.91 -19.04
N TRP A 129 -28.68 46.18 -18.86
CA TRP A 129 -29.49 47.17 -18.16
C TRP A 129 -30.46 47.91 -19.10
N GLN A 130 -30.18 47.93 -20.41
CA GLN A 130 -30.93 48.70 -21.41
C GLN A 130 -32.41 48.30 -21.47
N LYS A 131 -32.74 47.03 -21.17
CA LYS A 131 -34.12 46.52 -21.12
C LYS A 131 -34.92 47.13 -19.97
N ASN A 132 -34.23 47.53 -18.90
CA ASN A 132 -34.83 48.11 -17.71
C ASN A 132 -34.81 49.65 -17.74
N ALA A 133 -34.26 50.28 -18.80
CA ALA A 133 -34.18 51.73 -18.96
C ALA A 133 -35.52 52.33 -19.43
N THR A 134 -36.61 51.92 -18.79
CA THR A 134 -37.99 52.41 -18.96
C THR A 134 -38.46 53.00 -17.63
N ALA A 135 -39.44 53.91 -17.62
CA ALA A 135 -39.91 54.55 -16.38
C ALA A 135 -40.27 53.54 -15.27
N GLU A 136 -40.96 52.45 -15.63
CA GLU A 136 -41.28 51.35 -14.71
C GLU A 136 -40.04 50.60 -14.19
N GLY A 137 -39.04 50.40 -15.05
CA GLY A 137 -37.79 49.74 -14.68
C GLY A 137 -36.92 50.61 -13.77
N LEU A 138 -36.93 51.93 -14.00
CA LEU A 138 -36.25 52.92 -13.15
C LEU A 138 -36.87 52.96 -11.75
N ALA A 139 -38.20 52.87 -11.63
CA ALA A 139 -38.89 52.81 -10.35
C ALA A 139 -38.55 51.56 -9.52
N LYS A 140 -38.12 50.48 -10.19
CA LYS A 140 -37.67 49.23 -9.55
C LYS A 140 -36.17 49.20 -9.26
N SER A 141 -35.44 50.26 -9.60
CA SER A 141 -33.99 50.34 -9.35
C SER A 141 -33.72 50.31 -7.84
N ASN A 142 -32.70 49.55 -7.44
CA ASN A 142 -32.24 49.50 -6.05
C ASN A 142 -31.37 50.71 -5.67
N GLU A 143 -30.76 51.37 -6.66
CA GLU A 143 -29.91 52.54 -6.47
C GLU A 143 -30.78 53.81 -6.48
N PRO A 144 -30.60 54.75 -5.53
CA PRO A 144 -31.32 56.01 -5.54
C PRO A 144 -30.93 56.85 -6.75
N TYR A 145 -31.84 57.73 -7.16
CA TYR A 145 -31.59 58.72 -8.20
C TYR A 145 -31.12 60.04 -7.59
N ASP A 146 -30.27 60.78 -8.31
CA ASP A 146 -29.98 62.16 -7.96
C ASP A 146 -30.91 63.12 -8.69
N LEU A 147 -31.07 64.30 -8.10
CA LEU A 147 -31.82 65.41 -8.68
C LEU A 147 -30.86 66.36 -9.41
N ILE A 148 -31.23 66.73 -10.62
CA ILE A 148 -30.54 67.79 -11.37
C ILE A 148 -31.30 69.09 -11.09
N THR A 149 -30.63 70.08 -10.49
CA THR A 149 -31.28 71.31 -10.00
C THR A 149 -30.69 72.58 -10.60
N ASP A 150 -31.48 73.64 -10.62
CA ASP A 150 -31.08 75.01 -10.95
C ASP A 150 -31.34 75.96 -9.76
N PRO A 151 -30.31 76.54 -9.11
CA PRO A 151 -28.89 76.43 -9.43
C PRO A 151 -28.31 75.01 -9.17
N PRO A 152 -27.15 74.67 -9.78
CA PRO A 152 -26.52 73.37 -9.61
C PRO A 152 -26.20 73.08 -8.14
N GLN A 153 -26.60 71.90 -7.67
CA GLN A 153 -26.30 71.45 -6.31
C GLN A 153 -24.83 70.98 -6.23
N LEU A 154 -24.05 71.58 -5.32
CA LEU A 154 -22.64 71.24 -5.11
C LEU A 154 -22.44 70.09 -4.11
N GLU A 155 -23.39 69.90 -3.20
CA GLU A 155 -23.36 68.82 -2.20
C GLU A 155 -24.13 67.60 -2.72
N PRO A 156 -23.54 66.39 -2.73
CA PRO A 156 -24.22 65.17 -3.19
C PRO A 156 -25.43 64.85 -2.30
N LEU A 157 -26.51 64.34 -2.88
CA LEU A 157 -27.68 63.86 -2.12
C LEU A 157 -27.46 62.46 -1.56
N PHE A 158 -26.74 61.63 -2.30
CA PHE A 158 -26.44 60.25 -1.96
C PHE A 158 -24.94 59.98 -2.06
N ALA A 159 -24.43 59.07 -1.23
CA ALA A 159 -23.05 58.61 -1.28
C ALA A 159 -22.95 57.16 -0.80
N HIS A 160 -21.94 56.44 -1.28
CA HIS A 160 -21.59 55.12 -0.76
C HIS A 160 -20.54 55.26 0.34
N ASP A 161 -20.83 54.69 1.51
CA ASP A 161 -19.89 54.70 2.65
C ASP A 161 -18.62 53.87 2.38
N SER A 162 -18.74 52.82 1.55
CA SER A 162 -17.59 52.05 1.10
C SER A 162 -17.86 51.33 -0.23
N PRO A 163 -16.81 50.88 -0.95
CA PRO A 163 -16.97 50.12 -2.20
C PRO A 163 -17.71 48.78 -2.05
N ARG A 164 -17.93 48.31 -0.82
CA ARG A 164 -18.61 47.03 -0.54
C ARG A 164 -20.10 47.19 -0.26
N VAL A 165 -20.57 48.42 -0.04
CA VAL A 165 -21.97 48.69 0.28
C VAL A 165 -22.76 48.81 -1.01
N GLU A 166 -23.76 47.94 -1.17
CA GLU A 166 -24.52 47.84 -2.42
C GLU A 166 -25.41 49.06 -2.68
N LYS A 167 -25.88 49.76 -1.64
CA LYS A 167 -26.82 50.87 -1.75
C LYS A 167 -26.21 52.18 -1.27
N ALA A 168 -26.38 53.25 -2.03
CA ALA A 168 -26.02 54.59 -1.55
C ALA A 168 -26.94 55.03 -0.39
N ARG A 169 -26.37 55.81 0.52
CA ARG A 169 -27.05 56.40 1.68
C ARG A 169 -27.25 57.89 1.45
N ALA A 170 -28.38 58.43 1.90
CA ALA A 170 -28.61 59.86 1.87
C ALA A 170 -27.61 60.60 2.78
N THR A 171 -26.99 61.65 2.26
CA THR A 171 -26.00 62.48 2.98
C THR A 171 -26.63 63.48 3.95
N GLY A 172 -27.94 63.74 3.80
CA GLY A 172 -28.67 64.77 4.53
C GLY A 172 -28.61 66.16 3.88
N ALA A 173 -27.97 66.29 2.72
CA ALA A 173 -27.98 67.53 1.95
C ALA A 173 -29.42 67.93 1.57
N ARG A 174 -29.73 69.23 1.64
CA ARG A 174 -31.04 69.76 1.27
C ARG A 174 -31.04 70.15 -0.19
N VAL A 175 -32.06 69.69 -0.92
CA VAL A 175 -32.31 70.08 -2.31
C VAL A 175 -32.54 71.60 -2.37
N ARG A 176 -31.81 72.29 -3.26
CA ARG A 176 -31.96 73.73 -3.47
C ARG A 176 -32.33 73.99 -4.93
N GLY A 177 -33.22 74.96 -5.16
CA GLY A 177 -33.57 75.40 -6.50
C GLY A 177 -34.67 74.58 -7.18
N LYS A 178 -34.84 74.84 -8.48
CA LYS A 178 -35.82 74.17 -9.33
C LYS A 178 -35.25 72.84 -9.83
N VAL A 179 -36.02 71.75 -9.74
CA VAL A 179 -35.63 70.46 -10.30
C VAL A 179 -35.81 70.50 -11.82
N LEU A 180 -34.72 70.29 -12.55
CA LEU A 180 -34.67 70.18 -14.01
C LEU A 180 -34.89 68.75 -14.49
N GLY A 181 -34.49 67.75 -13.69
CA GLY A 181 -34.64 66.35 -14.03
C GLY A 181 -34.09 65.41 -12.95
N ARG A 182 -34.12 64.12 -13.23
CA ARG A 182 -33.55 63.08 -12.34
C ARG A 182 -32.57 62.22 -13.10
N ILE A 183 -31.50 61.79 -12.44
CA ILE A 183 -30.53 60.85 -13.00
C ILE A 183 -30.53 59.54 -12.22
N TYR A 184 -30.66 58.44 -12.97
CA TYR A 184 -30.66 57.08 -12.47
C TYR A 184 -29.37 56.36 -12.87
N TYR A 185 -28.86 55.59 -11.92
CA TYR A 185 -27.68 54.75 -12.08
C TYR A 185 -28.10 53.28 -12.17
N MET A 186 -27.82 52.63 -13.29
CA MET A 186 -28.29 51.27 -13.57
C MET A 186 -27.13 50.28 -13.65
N ARG A 187 -27.08 49.34 -12.71
CA ARG A 187 -26.09 48.26 -12.76
C ARG A 187 -26.45 47.21 -13.81
N SER A 188 -25.44 46.71 -14.51
CA SER A 188 -25.58 45.53 -15.36
C SER A 188 -25.73 44.27 -14.49
N PRO A 189 -26.83 43.51 -14.57
CA PRO A 189 -26.86 42.19 -13.93
C PRO A 189 -25.78 41.29 -14.52
N PRO A 190 -25.12 40.44 -13.71
CA PRO A 190 -24.10 39.53 -14.19
C PRO A 190 -24.73 38.41 -15.05
N PRO A 191 -23.97 37.81 -15.99
CA PRO A 191 -24.48 36.72 -16.84
C PRO A 191 -24.75 35.48 -16.00
N PRO A 192 -25.83 34.71 -16.25
CA PRO A 192 -25.97 33.39 -15.64
C PRO A 192 -24.67 32.58 -15.79
N PHE A 193 -24.22 31.93 -14.71
CA PHE A 193 -22.95 31.20 -14.69
C PHE A 193 -22.84 30.20 -15.86
N ALA A 194 -23.93 29.49 -16.19
CA ALA A 194 -23.98 28.55 -17.29
C ALA A 194 -23.73 29.21 -18.66
N GLU A 195 -24.25 30.42 -18.88
CA GLU A 195 -24.02 31.19 -20.10
C GLU A 195 -22.55 31.66 -20.17
N ASP A 196 -22.01 32.16 -19.05
CA ASP A 196 -20.64 32.68 -18.97
C ASP A 196 -19.60 31.57 -19.17
N ILE A 197 -19.77 30.43 -18.49
CA ILE A 197 -18.87 29.27 -18.64
C ILE A 197 -19.06 28.60 -20.01
N GLY A 198 -20.27 28.54 -20.53
CA GLY A 198 -20.54 28.03 -21.88
C GLY A 198 -19.85 28.87 -22.94
N ASN A 199 -19.95 30.19 -22.83
CA ASN A 199 -19.23 31.12 -23.69
C ASN A 199 -17.70 30.95 -23.56
N PHE A 200 -17.17 30.76 -22.35
CA PHE A 200 -15.75 30.45 -22.16
C PHE A 200 -15.34 29.15 -22.86
N LEU A 201 -16.15 28.09 -22.78
CA LEU A 201 -15.85 26.81 -23.44
C LEU A 201 -15.91 26.92 -24.97
N LEU A 202 -16.79 27.76 -25.52
CA LEU A 202 -16.97 27.94 -26.96
C LEU A 202 -15.96 28.92 -27.58
N THR A 203 -15.71 30.06 -26.91
CA THR A 203 -14.81 31.12 -27.41
C THR A 203 -13.37 30.93 -26.97
N GLY A 204 -13.15 30.14 -25.91
CA GLY A 204 -11.85 29.65 -25.48
C GLY A 204 -10.83 30.75 -25.19
N VAL A 205 -9.61 30.52 -25.68
CA VAL A 205 -8.39 31.30 -25.42
C VAL A 205 -8.34 32.61 -26.24
N ALA A 206 -9.20 32.77 -27.24
CA ALA A 206 -9.16 33.90 -28.16
C ALA A 206 -9.58 35.23 -27.52
N GLU A 207 -10.40 35.18 -26.46
CA GLU A 207 -10.89 36.38 -25.76
C GLU A 207 -10.68 36.24 -24.25
N MET A 208 -9.48 36.61 -23.78
CA MET A 208 -9.06 36.50 -22.38
C MET A 208 -9.37 37.76 -21.55
N SER A 209 -10.61 38.23 -21.55
CA SER A 209 -11.03 39.37 -20.73
C SER A 209 -11.85 38.93 -19.51
N GLY A 210 -11.76 39.69 -18.42
CA GLY A 210 -12.59 39.53 -17.23
C GLY A 210 -12.57 38.15 -16.58
N ALA A 211 -13.74 37.57 -16.31
CA ALA A 211 -13.92 36.27 -15.66
C ALA A 211 -13.27 35.11 -16.45
N LYS A 212 -13.26 35.19 -17.79
CA LYS A 212 -12.68 34.16 -18.67
C LYS A 212 -11.20 33.90 -18.37
N ARG A 213 -10.45 34.96 -18.05
CA ARG A 213 -9.04 34.86 -17.68
C ARG A 213 -8.85 34.02 -16.39
N GLY A 214 -9.74 34.20 -15.42
CA GLY A 214 -9.71 33.39 -14.20
C GLY A 214 -10.05 31.93 -14.46
N TYR A 215 -11.08 31.64 -15.27
CA TYR A 215 -11.40 30.27 -15.66
C TYR A 215 -10.23 29.58 -16.35
N PHE A 216 -9.49 30.31 -17.18
CA PHE A 216 -8.28 29.77 -17.80
C PHE A 216 -7.22 29.39 -16.78
N TYR A 217 -6.91 30.27 -15.82
CA TYR A 217 -5.95 29.95 -14.75
C TYR A 217 -6.39 28.75 -13.92
N VAL A 218 -7.67 28.69 -13.53
CA VAL A 218 -8.23 27.54 -12.79
C VAL A 218 -8.12 26.26 -13.62
N SER A 219 -8.41 26.33 -14.91
CA SER A 219 -8.32 25.19 -15.83
C SER A 219 -6.88 24.68 -15.98
N MET A 220 -5.91 25.59 -16.17
CA MET A 220 -4.49 25.24 -16.28
C MET A 220 -3.97 24.61 -14.99
N MET A 221 -4.34 25.15 -13.83
CA MET A 221 -3.96 24.58 -12.54
C MET A 221 -4.61 23.21 -12.31
N ALA A 222 -5.87 23.03 -12.68
CA ALA A 222 -6.57 21.76 -12.59
C ALA A 222 -5.93 20.68 -13.49
N ILE A 223 -5.54 21.06 -14.72
CA ILE A 223 -4.82 20.16 -15.64
C ILE A 223 -3.45 19.80 -15.06
N ALA A 224 -2.67 20.80 -14.62
CA ALA A 224 -1.35 20.57 -14.03
C ALA A 224 -1.42 19.66 -12.79
N PHE A 225 -2.38 19.91 -11.89
CA PHE A 225 -2.62 19.07 -10.72
C PHE A 225 -3.02 17.65 -11.12
N SER A 226 -3.91 17.49 -12.10
CA SER A 226 -4.33 16.18 -12.62
C SER A 226 -3.15 15.40 -13.19
N LEU A 227 -2.24 16.05 -13.94
CA LEU A 227 -1.03 15.43 -14.46
C LEU A 227 -0.08 14.97 -13.34
N VAL A 228 0.07 15.77 -12.28
CA VAL A 228 0.87 15.38 -11.10
C VAL A 228 0.26 14.17 -10.40
N VAL A 229 -1.05 14.16 -10.18
CA VAL A 229 -1.75 13.02 -9.55
C VAL A 229 -1.60 11.75 -10.39
N ILE A 230 -1.81 11.85 -11.71
CA ILE A 230 -1.63 10.72 -12.63
C ILE A 230 -0.18 10.20 -12.60
N LEU A 231 0.81 11.10 -12.59
CA LEU A 231 2.22 10.74 -12.48
C LEU A 231 2.52 10.02 -11.16
N LEU A 232 2.00 10.51 -10.03
CA LEU A 232 2.17 9.87 -8.72
C LEU A 232 1.54 8.48 -8.67
N VAL A 233 0.33 8.32 -9.22
CA VAL A 233 -0.35 7.02 -9.32
C VAL A 233 0.46 6.07 -10.20
N TYR A 234 0.98 6.56 -11.33
CA TYR A 234 1.83 5.77 -12.23
C TYR A 234 3.13 5.31 -11.54
N LEU A 235 3.83 6.23 -10.87
CA LEU A 235 5.06 5.91 -10.14
C LEU A 235 4.81 4.91 -9.00
N ARG A 236 3.72 5.08 -8.24
CA ARG A 236 3.33 4.16 -7.18
C ARG A 236 3.02 2.76 -7.72
N ARG A 237 2.26 2.69 -8.83
CA ARG A 237 1.97 1.42 -9.50
C ARG A 237 3.25 0.72 -9.98
N ARG A 238 4.15 1.45 -10.63
CA ARG A 238 5.43 0.92 -11.09
C ARG A 238 6.30 0.44 -9.92
N GLY A 239 6.30 1.16 -8.81
CA GLY A 239 6.98 0.75 -7.58
C GLY A 239 6.42 -0.56 -7.00
N LEU A 240 5.10 -0.75 -7.01
CA LEU A 240 4.47 -2.00 -6.56
C LEU A 240 4.80 -3.18 -7.48
N GLU A 241 4.78 -2.97 -8.80
CA GLU A 241 5.16 -4.00 -9.78
C GLU A 241 6.62 -4.44 -9.62
N LEU A 242 7.53 -3.50 -9.34
CA LEU A 242 8.94 -3.82 -9.04
C LEU A 242 9.08 -4.61 -7.74
N LYS A 243 8.39 -4.22 -6.67
CA LYS A 243 8.38 -4.96 -5.41
C LYS A 243 7.81 -6.37 -5.54
N GLN A 244 6.79 -6.56 -6.37
CA GLN A 244 6.26 -7.91 -6.66
C GLN A 244 7.33 -8.79 -7.33
N LYS A 245 8.06 -8.25 -8.32
CA LYS A 245 9.16 -8.96 -8.98
C LYS A 245 10.30 -9.31 -8.01
N GLU A 246 10.66 -8.40 -7.10
CA GLU A 246 11.66 -8.67 -6.06
C GLU A 246 11.21 -9.78 -5.11
N VAL A 247 9.95 -9.74 -4.65
CA VAL A 247 9.38 -10.77 -3.77
C VAL A 247 9.34 -12.13 -4.47
N GLU A 248 9.00 -12.17 -5.76
CA GLU A 248 9.04 -13.41 -6.55
C GLU A 248 10.46 -13.95 -6.73
N HIS A 249 11.46 -13.07 -6.87
CA HIS A 249 12.86 -13.47 -6.95
C HIS A 249 13.34 -14.09 -5.62
N VAL A 250 13.08 -13.39 -4.50
CA VAL A 250 13.44 -13.87 -3.16
C VAL A 250 12.75 -15.19 -2.83
N LYS A 251 11.47 -15.36 -3.19
CA LYS A 251 10.75 -16.63 -3.01
C LYS A 251 11.41 -17.78 -3.76
N ARG A 252 11.82 -17.56 -5.02
CA ARG A 252 12.53 -18.58 -5.82
C ARG A 252 13.88 -18.95 -5.22
N GLU A 253 14.65 -17.97 -4.76
CA GLU A 253 15.91 -18.24 -4.07
C GLU A 253 15.72 -19.07 -2.80
N LEU A 254 14.68 -18.74 -2.02
CA LEU A 254 14.35 -19.46 -0.79
C LEU A 254 13.93 -20.90 -1.09
N GLU A 255 13.14 -21.12 -2.14
CA GLU A 255 12.74 -22.47 -2.58
C GLU A 255 13.95 -23.31 -3.01
N ILE A 256 14.91 -22.73 -3.74
CA ILE A 256 16.15 -23.41 -4.12
C ILE A 256 16.96 -23.81 -2.88
N ARG A 257 17.13 -22.88 -1.93
CA ARG A 257 17.85 -23.16 -0.67
C ARG A 257 17.16 -24.23 0.17
N LYS A 258 15.82 -24.22 0.19
CA LYS A 258 15.04 -25.25 0.89
C LYS A 258 15.24 -26.63 0.26
N LYS A 259 15.20 -26.75 -1.07
CA LYS A 259 15.48 -28.01 -1.78
C LYS A 259 16.90 -28.52 -1.51
N ALA A 260 17.88 -27.61 -1.46
CA ALA A 260 19.26 -27.98 -1.12
C ALA A 260 19.37 -28.50 0.33
N LEU A 261 18.67 -27.90 1.28
CA LEU A 261 18.60 -28.39 2.66
C LEU A 261 17.93 -29.76 2.77
N GLU A 262 16.83 -29.98 2.06
CA GLU A 262 16.16 -31.27 2.00
C GLU A 262 17.07 -32.36 1.42
N HIS A 263 17.82 -32.04 0.36
CA HIS A 263 18.82 -32.94 -0.22
C HIS A 263 19.91 -33.32 0.79
N LEU A 264 20.53 -32.34 1.45
CA LEU A 264 21.56 -32.58 2.47
C LEU A 264 21.02 -33.37 3.67
N SER A 265 19.79 -33.08 4.10
CA SER A 265 19.15 -33.83 5.17
C SER A 265 18.93 -35.30 4.80
N ASN A 266 18.55 -35.57 3.55
CA ASN A 266 18.38 -36.94 3.05
C ASN A 266 19.72 -37.67 2.96
N GLU A 267 20.79 -37.01 2.48
CA GLU A 267 22.15 -37.57 2.47
C GLU A 267 22.66 -37.88 3.89
N LEU A 268 22.42 -36.98 4.84
CA LEU A 268 22.78 -37.23 6.24
C LEU A 268 22.02 -38.45 6.81
N ALA A 269 20.72 -38.56 6.52
CA ALA A 269 19.93 -39.70 6.96
C ALA A 269 20.42 -41.03 6.37
N THR A 270 20.79 -41.06 5.08
CA THR A 270 21.34 -42.26 4.45
C THR A 270 22.72 -42.62 5.00
N GLN A 271 23.58 -41.63 5.27
CA GLN A 271 24.89 -41.85 5.89
C GLN A 271 24.77 -42.37 7.33
N LYS A 272 23.87 -41.81 8.15
CA LYS A 272 23.60 -42.31 9.50
C LYS A 272 23.09 -43.75 9.48
N ALA A 273 22.19 -44.09 8.56
CA ALA A 273 21.72 -45.47 8.40
C ALA A 273 22.87 -46.41 8.00
N ARG A 274 23.75 -45.97 7.10
CA ARG A 274 24.95 -46.73 6.70
C ARG A 274 25.91 -46.93 7.87
N LYS A 275 26.13 -45.91 8.70
CA LYS A 275 26.96 -46.01 9.91
C LYS A 275 26.42 -47.07 10.88
N VAL A 276 25.13 -46.99 11.21
CA VAL A 276 24.48 -47.95 12.12
C VAL A 276 24.55 -49.38 11.58
N TRP A 277 24.45 -49.55 10.27
CA TRP A 277 24.63 -50.87 9.64
C TRP A 277 26.05 -51.41 9.82
N LEU A 278 27.07 -50.57 9.57
CA LEU A 278 28.48 -50.95 9.76
C LEU A 278 28.81 -51.28 11.21
N GLU A 279 28.30 -50.50 12.18
CA GLU A 279 28.48 -50.76 13.61
C GLU A 279 27.87 -52.13 14.01
N ARG A 280 26.66 -52.43 13.52
CA ARG A 280 26.00 -53.73 13.76
C ARG A 280 26.76 -54.91 13.14
N GLU A 281 27.26 -54.76 11.92
CA GLU A 281 28.05 -55.80 11.26
C GLU A 281 29.38 -56.04 12.00
N ALA A 282 30.05 -54.97 12.43
CA ALA A 282 31.28 -55.06 13.23
C ALA A 282 31.04 -55.77 14.58
N ASP A 283 29.95 -55.44 15.28
CA ASP A 283 29.56 -56.13 16.52
C ASP A 283 29.25 -57.61 16.29
N GLN A 284 28.60 -57.95 15.17
CA GLN A 284 28.31 -59.33 14.81
C GLN A 284 29.59 -60.10 14.50
N ALA A 285 30.53 -59.52 13.75
CA ALA A 285 31.84 -60.10 13.46
C ALA A 285 32.65 -60.33 14.75
N TYR A 286 32.63 -59.36 15.68
CA TYR A 286 33.30 -59.49 16.97
C TYR A 286 32.72 -60.62 17.82
N ARG A 287 31.39 -60.77 17.86
CA ARG A 287 30.73 -61.91 18.53
C ARG A 287 31.12 -63.26 17.91
N ARG A 288 31.21 -63.34 16.57
CA ARG A 288 31.69 -64.55 15.88
C ARG A 288 33.13 -64.88 16.30
N ALA A 289 34.01 -63.89 16.36
CA ALA A 289 35.40 -64.07 16.77
C ALA A 289 35.54 -64.53 18.22
N ILE A 290 34.81 -63.93 19.17
CA ILE A 290 34.78 -64.39 20.56
C ILE A 290 34.27 -65.83 20.66
N GLY A 291 33.19 -66.16 19.94
CA GLY A 291 32.63 -67.51 19.93
C GLY A 291 33.65 -68.54 19.42
N LEU A 292 34.40 -68.21 18.37
CA LEU A 292 35.51 -69.04 17.87
C LEU A 292 36.62 -69.20 18.91
N LYS A 293 37.04 -68.11 19.57
CA LYS A 293 38.05 -68.16 20.62
C LYS A 293 37.63 -69.06 21.79
N GLN A 294 36.41 -68.93 22.28
CA GLN A 294 35.89 -69.78 23.35
C GLN A 294 35.81 -71.25 22.93
N ASN A 295 35.46 -71.53 21.67
CA ASN A 295 35.45 -72.89 21.14
C ASN A 295 36.87 -73.47 21.05
N LEU A 296 37.89 -72.66 20.69
CA LEU A 296 39.29 -73.08 20.73
C LEU A 296 39.79 -73.32 22.15
N GLU A 297 39.45 -72.45 23.10
CA GLU A 297 39.79 -72.65 24.51
C GLU A 297 39.17 -73.96 25.04
N ARG A 298 37.89 -74.22 24.75
CA ARG A 298 37.24 -75.50 25.07
C ARG A 298 37.91 -76.70 24.39
N LEU A 299 38.33 -76.57 23.14
CA LEU A 299 39.05 -77.63 22.44
C LEU A 299 40.44 -77.86 23.06
N ARG A 300 41.15 -76.80 23.43
CA ARG A 300 42.43 -76.86 24.11
C ARG A 300 42.30 -77.50 25.49
N ASP A 301 41.29 -77.13 26.27
CA ASP A 301 41.02 -77.71 27.58
C ASP A 301 40.58 -79.18 27.46
N ALA A 302 39.79 -79.53 26.44
CA ALA A 302 39.47 -80.91 26.12
C ALA A 302 40.74 -81.70 25.74
N LEU A 303 41.65 -81.12 24.94
CA LEU A 303 42.91 -81.76 24.57
C LEU A 303 43.85 -81.94 25.78
N ALA A 304 43.95 -80.93 26.65
CA ALA A 304 44.73 -80.98 27.89
C ALA A 304 44.14 -81.99 28.90
N GLY A 305 42.81 -82.05 29.02
CA GLY A 305 42.10 -83.07 29.80
C GLY A 305 42.28 -84.49 29.24
N THR A 306 42.45 -84.63 27.92
CA THR A 306 42.76 -85.91 27.27
C THR A 306 44.22 -86.33 27.50
N MET A 307 45.15 -85.37 27.68
CA MET A 307 46.55 -85.67 28.03
C MET A 307 46.76 -86.01 29.53
N GLN A 308 45.90 -85.54 30.44
CA GLN A 308 46.00 -85.83 31.89
C GLN A 308 45.17 -87.04 32.36
N SER A 309 44.37 -87.66 31.48
CA SER A 309 43.52 -88.83 31.81
C SER A 309 43.99 -90.15 31.18
N ASN A 310 45.20 -90.21 30.62
CA ASN A 310 45.76 -91.43 30.00
C ASN A 310 46.75 -92.21 30.90
N PHE A 311 46.68 -92.01 32.22
CA PHE A 311 47.44 -92.73 33.25
C PHE A 311 46.51 -93.24 34.37
N ASN A 312 45.49 -94.04 34.05
CA ASN A 312 45.09 -95.17 34.89
C ASN A 312 43.90 -95.96 34.33
N ALA A 313 43.99 -97.26 34.58
CA ALA A 313 42.90 -98.23 34.68
C ALA A 313 42.30 -98.79 33.38
N SER A 314 42.87 -99.94 33.04
CA SER A 314 42.29 -101.12 32.42
C SER A 314 40.94 -101.57 32.99
N SER A 315 40.22 -102.31 32.14
CA SER A 315 39.18 -103.32 32.43
C SER A 315 37.81 -102.81 32.88
N THR A 316 36.66 -103.40 32.56
CA THR A 316 36.16 -104.44 31.65
C THR A 316 34.64 -104.42 31.87
N SER A 317 33.82 -104.53 30.81
CA SER A 317 32.42 -105.03 30.72
C SER A 317 31.47 -104.92 31.94
N SER A 318 30.17 -104.60 31.89
CA SER A 318 29.17 -104.65 30.83
C SER A 318 27.79 -104.42 31.48
N THR A 319 26.84 -104.02 30.63
CA THR A 319 25.40 -104.40 30.63
C THR A 319 24.35 -103.75 31.56
N SER A 320 23.29 -103.32 30.86
CA SER A 320 21.85 -103.52 31.08
C SER A 320 21.00 -102.29 31.47
N SER A 321 20.05 -101.99 30.56
CA SER A 321 18.63 -101.62 30.75
C SER A 321 18.31 -100.38 31.62
N THR A 322 17.45 -99.43 31.25
CA THR A 322 16.05 -99.59 30.82
C THR A 322 15.49 -98.20 30.45
N SER A 323 14.57 -98.13 29.49
CA SER A 323 13.70 -96.97 29.12
C SER A 323 12.70 -96.60 30.25
N PRO A 324 11.69 -95.70 30.10
CA PRO A 324 11.46 -94.41 29.40
C PRO A 324 10.94 -93.34 30.45
N PRO A 325 10.07 -92.31 30.25
CA PRO A 325 9.50 -91.62 29.05
C PRO A 325 9.50 -90.04 29.07
N ILE A 326 9.31 -89.45 27.87
CA ILE A 326 8.35 -88.37 27.40
C ILE A 326 7.58 -87.55 28.47
N PRO A 327 7.09 -86.27 28.30
CA PRO A 327 6.96 -85.34 27.14
C PRO A 327 7.59 -83.94 27.40
N SER A 328 7.64 -82.92 26.54
CA SER A 328 6.57 -82.29 25.74
C SER A 328 7.11 -81.34 24.65
N SER A 329 6.54 -81.50 23.46
CA SER A 329 6.37 -80.55 22.35
C SER A 329 5.67 -79.23 22.80
N PRO A 330 5.23 -78.31 21.91
CA PRO A 330 5.50 -78.07 20.46
C PRO A 330 5.92 -76.58 20.25
N ALA A 331 6.04 -75.92 19.08
CA ALA A 331 5.31 -75.96 17.82
C ALA A 331 6.13 -75.14 16.80
N SER A 332 6.38 -75.69 15.59
CA SER A 332 5.68 -75.32 14.34
C SER A 332 6.35 -74.12 13.63
N MET A 333 6.65 -74.11 12.33
CA MET A 333 6.22 -74.86 11.15
C MET A 333 7.38 -74.83 10.13
N SER A 334 7.85 -75.99 9.65
CA SER A 334 7.60 -76.53 8.29
C SER A 334 7.87 -75.52 7.16
N ASN A 335 8.84 -75.76 6.27
CA ASN A 335 8.70 -76.81 5.26
C ASN A 335 10.02 -77.49 4.89
N SER A 336 10.00 -78.80 5.10
CA SER A 336 10.81 -79.85 4.49
C SER A 336 10.12 -80.39 3.24
N ALA A 337 10.87 -80.76 2.20
CA ALA A 337 10.76 -82.07 1.53
C ALA A 337 11.77 -82.21 0.37
N GLY A 338 12.46 -83.36 0.34
CA GLY A 338 13.38 -83.81 -0.71
C GLY A 338 14.77 -84.17 -0.16
N GLN A 339 14.90 -85.07 0.84
CA GLN A 339 14.93 -86.54 0.71
C GLN A 339 16.13 -87.03 -0.13
N GLN A 340 17.28 -87.24 0.50
CA GLN A 340 17.77 -88.53 1.05
C GLN A 340 18.18 -89.57 -0.01
N VAL A 341 19.49 -89.78 -0.13
CA VAL A 341 20.10 -91.11 -0.19
C VAL A 341 21.30 -91.09 0.76
N VAL A 342 21.16 -91.78 1.89
CA VAL A 342 22.24 -92.03 2.86
C VAL A 342 22.76 -93.43 2.60
N SER A 343 23.99 -93.55 2.10
CA SER A 343 24.76 -94.80 2.12
C SER A 343 25.87 -94.69 3.16
N HIS A 344 25.64 -95.35 4.30
CA HIS A 344 26.64 -96.07 5.08
C HIS A 344 27.99 -95.36 5.34
N VAL A 345 27.97 -94.23 6.05
CA VAL A 345 29.21 -93.66 6.61
C VAL A 345 29.60 -94.45 7.85
N ARG A 346 30.67 -95.22 7.70
CA ARG A 346 31.40 -95.93 8.75
C ARG A 346 31.89 -94.91 9.79
N ILE A 347 31.17 -94.78 10.91
CA ILE A 347 31.55 -93.95 12.05
C ILE A 347 32.87 -94.49 12.60
N ARG A 348 33.97 -93.83 12.26
CA ARG A 348 35.25 -93.95 12.97
C ARG A 348 35.14 -93.14 14.26
N PRO A 349 35.81 -93.56 15.35
CA PRO A 349 35.89 -92.74 16.57
C PRO A 349 36.45 -91.35 16.22
N PRO A 350 36.06 -90.28 16.92
CA PRO A 350 36.55 -88.94 16.61
C PRO A 350 38.07 -88.93 16.73
N VAL A 351 38.74 -88.92 15.59
CA VAL A 351 40.17 -88.63 15.51
C VAL A 351 40.27 -87.16 15.89
N SER A 352 41.00 -86.89 16.98
CA SER A 352 41.39 -85.54 17.41
C SER A 352 41.74 -84.71 16.17
N PRO A 353 41.20 -83.50 16.01
CA PRO A 353 41.46 -82.70 14.83
C PRO A 353 42.99 -82.58 14.64
N PRO A 354 43.53 -82.81 13.44
CA PRO A 354 44.95 -82.67 13.20
C PRO A 354 45.36 -81.28 13.65
N SER A 355 46.43 -81.19 14.43
CA SER A 355 47.01 -79.95 14.97
C SER A 355 47.18 -78.86 13.90
N SER A 356 47.26 -79.22 12.61
CA SER A 356 47.34 -78.26 11.51
C SER A 356 46.08 -77.42 11.32
N ILE A 357 44.87 -77.91 11.64
CA ILE A 357 43.64 -77.10 11.56
C ILE A 357 43.60 -76.09 12.71
N LEU A 358 44.12 -76.47 13.88
CA LEU A 358 44.23 -75.55 15.02
C LEU A 358 45.26 -74.46 14.74
N GLU A 359 46.41 -74.78 14.14
CA GLU A 359 47.40 -73.79 13.69
C GLU A 359 46.82 -72.86 12.61
N GLU A 360 46.07 -73.37 11.63
CA GLU A 360 45.49 -72.55 10.56
C GLU A 360 44.41 -71.59 11.08
N ILE A 361 43.59 -72.03 12.05
CA ILE A 361 42.64 -71.14 12.74
C ILE A 361 43.37 -70.13 13.63
N GLU A 362 44.47 -70.52 14.28
CA GLU A 362 45.30 -69.61 15.09
C GLU A 362 45.98 -68.53 14.24
N ILE A 363 46.32 -68.84 12.98
CA ILE A 363 46.82 -67.88 11.99
C ILE A 363 45.72 -66.94 11.48
N LEU A 364 44.47 -67.41 11.33
CA LEU A 364 43.35 -66.59 10.85
C LEU A 364 42.78 -65.61 11.89
N ILE A 365 43.00 -65.84 13.18
CA ILE A 365 42.52 -64.97 14.27
C ILE A 365 43.14 -63.56 14.22
N PRO A 366 44.47 -63.40 14.06
CA PRO A 366 45.10 -62.11 13.80
C PRO A 366 44.48 -61.38 12.61
N ASP A 367 44.28 -62.06 11.47
CA ASP A 367 43.72 -61.47 10.26
C ASP A 367 42.28 -60.98 10.45
N LEU A 368 41.45 -61.77 11.15
CA LEU A 368 40.09 -61.37 11.54
C LEU A 368 40.09 -60.19 12.51
N SER A 369 41.04 -60.16 13.45
CA SER A 369 41.24 -59.04 14.37
C SER A 369 41.66 -57.77 13.61
N ASP A 370 42.56 -57.88 12.65
CA ASP A 370 43.04 -56.74 11.88
C ASP A 370 41.99 -56.24 10.90
N ASN A 371 41.17 -57.13 10.32
CA ASN A 371 39.99 -56.73 9.56
C ASN A 371 38.95 -56.02 10.45
N ALA A 372 38.73 -56.49 11.69
CA ALA A 372 37.87 -55.79 12.65
C ALA A 372 38.42 -54.41 13.04
N LYS A 373 39.74 -54.24 13.16
CA LYS A 373 40.38 -52.93 13.37
C LYS A 373 40.22 -52.03 12.14
N ALA A 374 40.37 -52.55 10.93
CA ALA A 374 40.16 -51.81 9.69
C ALA A 374 38.70 -51.35 9.52
N LEU A 375 37.73 -52.19 9.89
CA LEU A 375 36.32 -51.80 9.89
C LEU A 375 36.02 -50.72 10.94
N ARG A 376 36.65 -50.79 12.13
CA ARG A 376 36.54 -49.73 13.14
C ARG A 376 37.15 -48.41 12.66
N SER A 377 38.32 -48.43 12.04
CA SER A 377 38.93 -47.20 11.51
C SER A 377 38.10 -46.60 10.36
N GLN A 378 37.49 -47.43 9.51
CA GLN A 378 36.52 -46.95 8.52
C GLN A 378 35.27 -46.35 9.16
N ALA A 379 34.77 -46.94 10.27
CA ALA A 379 33.65 -46.39 11.02
C ALA A 379 33.99 -45.05 11.69
N GLU A 380 35.22 -44.87 12.18
CA GLU A 380 35.72 -43.59 12.71
C GLU A 380 35.81 -42.52 11.63
N ILE A 381 36.39 -42.82 10.45
CA ILE A 381 36.43 -41.87 9.32
C ILE A 381 35.01 -41.47 8.89
N LEU A 382 34.08 -42.42 8.87
CA LEU A 382 32.68 -42.14 8.53
C LEU A 382 31.98 -41.32 9.62
N HIS A 383 32.37 -41.49 10.88
CA HIS A 383 31.89 -40.67 11.99
C HIS A 383 32.37 -39.22 11.87
N ASP A 384 33.64 -39.01 11.55
CA ASP A 384 34.19 -37.66 11.33
C ASP A 384 33.53 -36.98 10.14
N TYR A 385 33.28 -37.72 9.06
CA TYR A 385 32.53 -37.20 7.93
C TYR A 385 31.08 -36.84 8.28
N CYS A 386 30.40 -37.67 9.08
CA CYS A 386 29.07 -37.35 9.59
C CYS A 386 29.09 -36.08 10.47
N ASN A 387 30.08 -35.94 11.35
CA ASN A 387 30.22 -34.75 12.21
C ASN A 387 30.45 -33.49 11.36
N SER A 388 31.27 -33.57 10.31
CA SER A 388 31.47 -32.46 9.36
C SER A 388 30.19 -32.09 8.59
N LEU A 389 29.37 -33.09 8.21
CA LEU A 389 28.08 -32.83 7.57
C LEU A 389 27.07 -32.20 8.55
N GLU A 390 27.03 -32.62 9.81
CA GLU A 390 26.19 -32.02 10.84
C GLU A 390 26.59 -30.56 11.10
N GLU A 391 27.89 -30.26 11.17
CA GLU A 391 28.39 -28.90 11.34
C GLU A 391 27.94 -28.00 10.17
N ARG A 392 28.11 -28.46 8.93
CA ARG A 392 27.62 -27.75 7.73
C ARG A 392 26.09 -27.59 7.73
N GLN A 393 25.35 -28.57 8.21
CA GLN A 393 23.90 -28.47 8.32
C GLN A 393 23.48 -27.42 9.35
N VAL A 394 24.17 -27.36 10.49
CA VAL A 394 23.93 -26.34 11.53
C VAL A 394 24.28 -24.95 11.02
N GLU A 395 25.41 -24.80 10.32
CA GLU A 395 25.82 -23.53 9.72
C GLU A 395 24.80 -23.07 8.67
N MET A 396 24.39 -23.95 7.76
CA MET A 396 23.38 -23.65 6.74
C MET A 396 22.04 -23.29 7.38
N LYS A 397 21.61 -24.01 8.43
CA LYS A 397 20.40 -23.72 9.19
C LYS A 397 20.48 -22.34 9.85
N ARG A 398 21.62 -21.99 10.45
CA ARG A 398 21.87 -20.66 11.01
C ARG A 398 21.81 -19.57 9.94
N ILE A 399 22.33 -19.80 8.74
CA ILE A 399 22.25 -18.85 7.62
C ILE A 399 20.79 -18.67 7.18
N VAL A 400 20.00 -19.75 7.10
CA VAL A 400 18.58 -19.69 6.74
C VAL A 400 17.77 -18.99 7.82
N GLU A 401 17.95 -19.34 9.09
CA GLU A 401 17.28 -18.67 10.21
C GLU A 401 17.68 -17.20 10.27
N GLY A 402 18.95 -16.87 10.07
CA GLY A 402 19.45 -15.50 9.98
C GLY A 402 18.81 -14.72 8.83
N ALA A 403 18.60 -15.36 7.67
CA ALA A 403 17.90 -14.76 6.54
C ALA A 403 16.41 -14.54 6.84
N PHE A 404 15.74 -15.50 7.49
CA PHE A 404 14.34 -15.36 7.93
C PHE A 404 14.16 -14.30 9.01
N SER A 405 15.11 -14.18 9.94
CA SER A 405 15.11 -13.18 11.02
C SER A 405 15.38 -11.77 10.48
N ARG A 406 16.09 -11.67 9.35
CA ARG A 406 16.34 -10.41 8.63
C ARG A 406 15.23 -10.00 7.68
N VAL A 407 14.27 -10.87 7.37
CA VAL A 407 13.00 -10.41 6.78
C VAL A 407 12.32 -9.62 7.89
N PRO A 408 12.15 -8.29 7.77
CA PRO A 408 11.57 -7.51 8.85
C PRO A 408 10.16 -8.04 9.10
N GLN A 409 9.98 -8.74 10.22
CA GLN A 409 8.67 -9.11 10.73
C GLN A 409 7.92 -7.80 10.91
N ARG A 410 7.03 -7.51 9.97
CA ARG A 410 6.06 -6.44 10.06
C ARG A 410 5.30 -6.69 11.37
N PRO A 411 5.40 -5.80 12.38
CA PRO A 411 4.73 -6.03 13.65
C PRO A 411 3.24 -6.20 13.38
N MET A 412 2.70 -7.35 13.81
CA MET A 412 1.26 -7.56 13.85
C MET A 412 0.67 -6.49 14.78
N PRO A 413 -0.42 -5.81 14.38
CA PRO A 413 -1.03 -4.81 15.23
C PRO A 413 -1.50 -5.49 16.52
N ALA A 414 -0.95 -5.02 17.64
CA ALA A 414 -1.45 -5.38 18.96
C ALA A 414 -2.93 -5.02 19.01
N GLN A 415 -3.75 -6.01 19.33
CA GLN A 415 -5.18 -5.88 19.53
C GLN A 415 -5.38 -4.99 20.76
N ALA A 416 -5.52 -3.67 20.55
CA ALA A 416 -5.80 -2.71 21.61
C ALA A 416 -7.19 -3.02 22.18
N GLN A 417 -7.21 -3.56 23.41
CA GLN A 417 -8.42 -3.60 24.22
C GLN A 417 -8.91 -2.16 24.43
N ALA A 418 -10.13 -1.90 24.00
CA ALA A 418 -10.82 -0.64 24.21
C ALA A 418 -10.92 -0.34 25.72
N PRO A 419 -10.52 0.86 26.19
CA PRO A 419 -10.87 1.29 27.53
C PRO A 419 -12.39 1.57 27.57
N ALA A 420 -13.07 0.99 28.56
CA ALA A 420 -14.46 1.27 28.85
C ALA A 420 -14.63 2.75 29.24
N GLU A 421 -15.26 3.52 28.35
CA GLU A 421 -15.58 4.91 28.58
C GLU A 421 -16.81 4.99 29.50
N VAL A 422 -16.58 5.36 30.76
CA VAL A 422 -17.63 5.71 31.72
C VAL A 422 -18.16 7.09 31.34
N ILE A 423 -19.34 7.13 30.73
CA ILE A 423 -20.08 8.36 30.45
C ILE A 423 -20.66 8.88 31.76
N ASP A 424 -20.06 9.94 32.30
CA ASP A 424 -20.64 10.75 33.37
C ASP A 424 -21.69 11.70 32.77
N MET A 425 -22.96 11.40 33.02
CA MET A 425 -24.08 12.29 32.75
C MET A 425 -24.38 13.13 33.99
N SER A 426 -23.71 14.27 34.12
CA SER A 426 -24.13 15.35 35.01
C SER A 426 -24.63 16.55 34.17
N PRO A 427 -25.87 17.02 34.39
CA PRO A 427 -26.42 18.16 33.66
C PRO A 427 -25.82 19.48 34.16
N ARG A 428 -25.48 20.38 33.23
CA ARG A 428 -25.34 21.82 33.48
C ARG A 428 -26.21 22.59 32.52
#